data_AF-A0A350FZ90-F1
#
_entry.id   AF-A0A350FZ90-F1
#
_cell.length_a   1.000
_cell.length_b   1.000
_cell.length_c   1.000
_cell.angle_alpha   90.00
_cell.angle_beta   90.00
_cell.angle_gamma   90.00
#
_symmetry.space_group_name_H-M   'P 1'
#
loop_
_entity.id
_entity.type
_entity.pdbx_description
1 polymer ?
#
loop_
_entity_poly.entity_id
_entity_poly.type
_entity_poly.pdbx_seq_one_letter_code
_entity_poly.pdbx_strand_id
1 'polypeptide(L)' 'KSLKPIIENGAKLLVTCDTGITAHEAIDYCNSRGVDVVVTDHHDLGETLPNAKAILNPKLLPE' A
#
# COMPACT_ATOMS: atom_id res chain seq x y z
N LYS A 1 -4.95 9.12 10.92
CA LYS A 1 -6.22 8.43 11.29
C LYS A 1 -5.97 6.93 11.21
N SER A 2 -6.62 6.10 12.04
CA SER A 2 -6.43 4.64 12.01
C SER A 2 -7.17 4.00 10.84
N LEU A 3 -6.59 2.98 10.21
CA LEU A 3 -7.24 2.19 9.15
C LEU A 3 -8.31 1.23 9.71
N LYS A 4 -8.24 0.87 11.00
CA LYS A 4 -9.12 -0.14 11.61
C LYS A 4 -10.62 0.14 11.41
N PRO A 5 -11.15 1.34 11.72
CA PRO A 5 -12.58 1.60 11.56
C PRO A 5 -13.03 1.58 10.09
N ILE A 6 -12.13 1.93 9.15
CA ILE A 6 -12.44 1.93 7.72
C ILE A 6 -12.58 0.49 7.22
N ILE A 7 -11.68 -0.39 7.66
CA ILE A 7 -11.71 -1.82 7.34
C ILE A 7 -12.92 -2.49 8.01
N GLU A 8 -13.20 -2.17 9.28
CA GLU A 8 -14.37 -2.69 10.01
C GLU A 8 -15.70 -2.25 9.38
N ASN A 9 -15.73 -1.07 8.77
CA ASN A 9 -16.88 -0.60 7.98
C ASN A 9 -16.99 -1.25 6.59
N GLY A 10 -16.19 -2.28 6.30
CA GLY A 10 -16.35 -3.14 5.14
C GLY A 10 -15.52 -2.73 3.91
N ALA A 11 -14.57 -1.80 4.04
CA ALA A 11 -13.65 -1.50 2.94
C ALA A 11 -12.85 -2.75 2.53
N LYS A 12 -12.75 -2.98 1.21
CA LYS A 12 -12.04 -4.14 0.61
C LYS A 12 -10.85 -3.75 -0.28
N LEU A 13 -10.73 -2.47 -0.60
CA LEU A 13 -9.64 -1.91 -1.38
C LEU A 13 -9.18 -0.60 -0.72
N LEU A 14 -7.88 -0.48 -0.52
CA LEU A 14 -7.21 0.75 -0.12
C LEU A 14 -6.32 1.21 -1.27
N VAL A 15 -6.46 2.47 -1.70
CA VAL A 15 -5.57 3.10 -2.67
C VAL A 15 -4.84 4.23 -1.96
N THR A 16 -3.52 4.16 -1.91
CA THR A 16 -2.71 5.23 -1.33
C THR A 16 -2.43 6.30 -2.36
N CYS A 17 -2.13 7.52 -1.89
CA CYS A 17 -1.65 8.61 -2.70
C CYS A 17 -0.49 9.27 -1.96
N ASP A 18 0.65 9.39 -2.64
CA ASP A 18 1.86 10.02 -2.11
C ASP A 18 2.45 9.33 -0.87
N THR A 19 2.13 8.04 -0.69
CA THR A 19 2.61 7.27 0.45
C THR A 19 2.48 5.77 0.21
N GLY A 20 3.18 4.98 1.01
CA GLY A 20 3.00 3.53 1.09
C GLY A 20 4.14 2.70 0.53
N ILE A 21 5.11 3.28 -0.20
CA ILE A 21 6.19 2.51 -0.84
C ILE A 21 7.12 1.78 0.16
N THR A 22 7.13 2.22 1.43
CA THR A 22 7.88 1.58 2.54
C THR A 22 6.95 1.05 3.64
N ALA A 23 5.63 1.03 3.45
CA ALA A 23 4.66 0.74 4.52
C ALA A 23 4.36 -0.76 4.69
N HIS A 24 5.39 -1.59 4.83
CA HIS A 24 5.29 -3.07 4.88
C HIS A 24 4.25 -3.57 5.90
N GLU A 25 4.42 -3.22 7.18
CA GLU A 25 3.56 -3.73 8.26
C GLU A 25 2.09 -3.31 8.10
N ALA A 26 1.85 -2.09 7.63
CA ALA A 26 0.50 -1.58 7.42
C ALA A 26 -0.20 -2.31 6.26
N ILE A 27 0.55 -2.61 5.20
CA ILE A 27 0.06 -3.33 4.02
C ILE A 27 -0.20 -4.80 4.38
N ASP A 28 0.71 -5.45 5.10
CA ASP A 28 0.51 -6.82 5.60
C ASP A 28 -0.67 -6.92 6.56
N TYR A 29 -0.88 -5.91 7.41
CA TYR A 29 -2.08 -5.82 8.23
C TYR A 29 -3.34 -5.77 7.35
N CYS A 30 -3.40 -4.92 6.33
CA CYS A 30 -4.56 -4.86 5.42
C CYS A 30 -4.81 -6.20 4.71
N ASN A 31 -3.75 -6.81 4.19
CA ASN A 31 -3.80 -8.12 3.53
C ASN A 31 -4.36 -9.20 4.48
N SER A 32 -3.92 -9.24 5.73
CA SER A 32 -4.42 -10.18 6.75
C SER A 32 -5.92 -10.02 7.06
N ARG A 33 -6.51 -8.88 6.71
CA ARG A 33 -7.94 -8.59 6.86
C ARG A 33 -8.73 -8.78 5.55
N GLY A 34 -8.07 -9.27 4.50
CA GLY A 34 -8.67 -9.45 3.18
C GLY A 34 -8.98 -8.12 2.49
N VAL A 35 -8.12 -7.12 2.68
CA VAL A 35 -8.19 -5.81 2.05
C VAL A 35 -7.01 -5.67 1.09
N ASP A 36 -7.29 -5.57 -0.20
CA ASP A 36 -6.25 -5.31 -1.20
C ASP A 36 -5.71 -3.89 -1.03
N VAL A 37 -4.40 -3.70 -1.21
CA VAL A 37 -3.76 -2.38 -1.18
C VAL A 37 -3.10 -2.07 -2.51
N VAL A 38 -3.43 -0.93 -3.11
CA VAL A 38 -2.74 -0.36 -4.28
C VAL A 38 -1.93 0.83 -3.79
N VAL A 39 -0.62 0.79 -4.01
CA VAL A 39 0.29 1.87 -3.66
C VAL A 39 0.45 2.81 -4.85
N THR A 40 0.17 4.10 -4.66
CA THR A 40 0.61 5.16 -5.59
C THR A 40 1.51 6.13 -4.85
N ASP A 41 2.76 6.23 -5.29
CA ASP A 41 3.83 6.92 -4.55
C ASP A 41 4.94 7.39 -5.52
N HIS A 42 5.80 8.29 -5.08
CA HIS A 42 6.98 8.74 -5.82
C HIS A 42 8.25 8.82 -4.97
N HIS A 43 8.16 8.50 -3.67
CA HIS A 43 9.31 8.41 -2.78
C HIS A 43 10.30 7.32 -3.22
N ASP A 44 11.50 7.32 -2.63
CA ASP A 44 12.55 6.35 -2.95
C ASP A 44 12.12 4.92 -2.64
N LEU A 45 12.57 3.99 -3.49
CA LEU A 45 12.30 2.57 -3.31
C LEU A 45 13.16 2.05 -2.15
N GLY A 46 12.56 1.25 -1.27
CA GLY A 46 13.30 0.51 -0.25
C GLY A 46 14.08 -0.66 -0.85
N GLU A 47 14.87 -1.35 -0.02
CA GLU A 47 15.58 -2.58 -0.43
C GLU A 47 14.62 -3.68 -0.88
N THR A 48 13.42 -3.70 -0.29
CA THR A 48 12.31 -4.57 -0.69
C THR A 48 11.05 -3.73 -0.87
N LEU A 49 10.10 -4.26 -1.63
CA LEU A 49 8.80 -3.62 -1.84
C LEU A 49 7.75 -4.26 -0.93
N PRO A 50 6.74 -3.50 -0.46
CA PRO A 50 5.67 -4.05 0.34
C PRO A 50 4.82 -5.01 -0.47
N ASN A 51 4.14 -5.93 0.22
CA ASN A 51 3.26 -6.93 -0.39
C ASN A 51 1.91 -6.30 -0.83
N ALA A 52 1.97 -5.24 -1.62
CA ALA A 52 0.80 -4.57 -2.16
C ALA A 52 0.26 -5.34 -3.38
N LYS A 53 -1.05 -5.25 -3.62
CA LYS A 53 -1.71 -5.81 -4.80
C LYS A 53 -1.15 -5.23 -6.10
N ALA A 54 -0.82 -3.95 -6.07
CA ALA A 54 -0.12 -3.24 -7.14
C ALA A 54 0.67 -2.07 -6.56
N ILE A 55 1.76 -1.70 -7.25
CA ILE A 55 2.61 -0.57 -6.91
C ILE A 55 2.80 0.27 -8.17
N LEU A 56 2.45 1.56 -8.07
CA LEU A 56 2.71 2.57 -9.07
C LEU A 56 3.71 3.57 -8.48
N ASN A 57 4.95 3.53 -8.96
CA ASN A 57 5.98 4.49 -8.63
C ASN A 57 6.81 4.79 -9.90
N PRO A 58 7.03 6.07 -10.27
CA PRO A 58 7.80 6.43 -11.47
C PRO A 58 9.20 5.83 -11.51
N LYS A 59 9.81 5.56 -10.35
CA LYS A 59 11.15 4.96 -10.24
C LYS A 59 11.20 3.47 -10.59
N LEU A 60 10.05 2.84 -10.86
CA LEU A 60 9.95 1.48 -11.41
C LEU A 60 9.91 1.45 -12.94
N LEU A 61 9.84 2.61 -13.61
CA LEU A 61 9.91 2.69 -15.06
C LEU A 61 11.35 2.39 -15.52
N PRO A 62 11.53 1.72 -16.67
CA PRO A 62 12.84 1.63 -17.29
C PRO A 62 13.36 3.03 -17.65
N GLU A 63 14.69 3.17 -17.70
CA GLU A 63 15.35 4.36 -18.25
C GLU A 63 15.05 4.55 -19.74
#